data_AF-A0A9W8TC21-F1
#
_entry.id   AF-A0A9W8TC21-F1
#
_cell.length_a   1.000
_cell.length_b   1.000
_cell.length_c   1.000
_cell.angle_alpha   90.00
_cell.angle_beta   90.00
_cell.angle_gamma   90.00
#
_symmetry.space_group_name_H-M   'P 1'
#
loop_
_entity.id
_entity.type
_entity.pdbx_description
1 polymer ?
#
loop_
_entity_poly.entity_id
_entity_poly.type
_entity_poly.pdbx_seq_one_letter_code
_entity_poly.pdbx_strand_id
1 'polypeptide(L)' 'MPGSHSSSIQSSPRSMRLVTSQDLYTSINATLTSKDNRPSTPVHHIQEDDYTVPAPPPPSPVSFRPEHWPTSIRR' A
#
# COMPACT_ATOMS: atom_id res chain seq x y z
N MET A 1 41.34 3.02 9.60
CA MET A 1 40.72 3.72 10.75
C MET A 1 40.18 5.04 10.23
N PRO A 2 38.95 5.51 10.53
CA PRO A 2 37.80 4.98 11.30
C PRO A 2 36.59 4.71 10.35
N GLY A 3 35.37 4.33 10.75
CA GLY A 3 34.76 4.13 12.06
C GLY A 3 33.48 3.30 11.92
N SER A 4 33.17 2.56 12.98
CA SER A 4 32.02 1.68 13.11
C SER A 4 30.75 2.50 13.38
N HIS A 5 29.72 2.36 12.53
CA HIS A 5 28.38 2.84 12.85
C HIS A 5 27.63 1.74 13.63
N SER A 6 27.81 1.72 14.94
CA SER A 6 26.91 0.99 15.84
C SER A 6 25.64 1.84 16.03
N SER A 7 24.61 1.58 15.23
CA SER A 7 23.26 2.05 15.55
C SER A 7 22.73 1.17 16.67
N SER A 8 22.97 1.58 17.92
CA SER A 8 22.26 1.04 19.07
C SER A 8 20.77 1.36 18.87
N ILE A 9 20.00 0.39 18.38
CA ILE A 9 18.55 0.43 18.47
C ILE A 9 18.27 0.28 19.97
N GLN A 10 18.16 1.40 20.67
CA GLN A 10 17.59 1.42 22.00
C GLN A 10 16.15 0.89 21.87
N SER A 11 15.96 -0.39 22.19
CA SER A 11 14.64 -0.93 22.45
C SER A 11 14.13 -0.24 23.72
N SER A 12 13.53 0.93 23.55
CA SER A 12 12.79 1.57 24.63
C SER A 12 11.81 0.54 25.17
N PRO A 13 11.79 0.27 26.49
CA PRO A 13 10.84 -0.68 27.05
C PRO A 13 9.44 -0.22 26.65
N ARG A 14 8.72 -1.05 25.89
CA ARG A 14 7.31 -0.80 25.58
C ARG A 14 6.57 -0.78 26.91
N SER A 15 6.33 0.42 27.44
CA SER A 15 5.53 0.62 28.63
C SER A 15 4.14 0.08 28.32
N MET A 16 3.83 -1.12 28.83
CA MET A 16 2.48 -1.65 28.81
C MET A 16 1.66 -0.87 29.83
N ARG A 17 1.27 0.37 29.48
CA ARG A 17 0.34 1.14 30.29
C ARG A 17 -1.05 0.53 30.17
N LEU A 18 -1.67 0.32 31.32
CA LEU A 18 -3.11 0.04 31.39
C LEU A 18 -3.84 1.24 30.80
N VAL A 19 -4.57 1.02 29.71
CA VAL A 19 -5.42 2.05 29.11
C VAL A 19 -6.63 2.20 30.02
N THR A 20 -6.77 3.38 30.64
CA THR A 20 -7.91 3.71 31.49
C THR A 20 -8.99 4.41 30.68
N SER A 21 -10.22 4.47 31.21
CA SER A 21 -11.30 5.25 30.57
C SER A 21 -10.90 6.71 30.35
N GLN A 22 -10.07 7.27 31.23
CA GLN A 22 -9.54 8.63 31.08
C GLN A 22 -8.63 8.76 29.86
N ASP A 23 -7.80 7.76 29.56
CA ASP A 23 -6.94 7.74 28.38
C ASP A 23 -7.77 7.65 27.09
N LEU A 24 -8.88 6.91 27.13
CA LEU A 24 -9.85 6.85 26.02
C LEU A 24 -10.46 8.24 25.76
N TYR A 25 -11.01 8.89 26.78
CA TYR A 25 -11.56 10.24 26.63
C TYR A 25 -10.52 11.25 26.17
N THR A 26 -9.27 11.12 26.64
CA THR A 26 -8.16 11.99 26.24
C THR A 26 -7.81 11.79 24.77
N SER A 27 -7.74 10.55 24.29
CA SER A 27 -7.47 10.24 22.87
C SER A 27 -8.57 10.75 21.92
N ILE A 28 -9.83 10.64 22.34
CA ILE A 28 -10.97 11.15 21.59
C ILE A 28 -10.91 12.68 21.52
N ASN A 29 -10.67 13.34 22.66
CA ASN A 29 -10.53 14.79 22.72
C ASN A 29 -9.33 15.28 21.91
N ALA A 30 -8.20 14.58 21.92
CA ALA A 30 -7.04 14.90 21.09
C ALA A 30 -7.38 14.83 19.59
N THR A 31 -8.15 13.82 19.18
CA THR A 31 -8.59 13.67 17.78
C THR A 31 -9.60 14.77 17.40
N LEU A 32 -10.52 15.12 18.29
CA LEU A 32 -11.53 16.17 18.09
C LEU A 32 -10.97 17.59 18.19
N THR A 33 -9.83 17.81 18.83
CA THR A 33 -9.15 19.11 18.89
C THR A 33 -8.19 19.30 17.72
N SER A 34 -7.71 18.21 17.10
CA SER A 34 -6.86 18.24 15.90
C SER A 34 -7.60 18.61 14.59
N LYS A 35 -8.84 19.14 14.68
CA LYS A 35 -9.67 19.52 13.53
C LYS A 35 -9.01 20.59 12.63
N ASP A 36 -8.08 21.36 13.16
CA ASP A 36 -7.36 22.41 12.43
C ASP A 36 -6.14 21.88 11.65
N ASN A 37 -5.75 20.62 11.86
CA ASN A 37 -4.62 19.97 11.18
C ASN A 37 -5.04 18.70 10.43
N ARG A 38 -6.29 18.66 9.97
CA ARG A 38 -6.72 17.63 9.04
C ARG A 38 -6.18 18.01 7.66
N PRO A 39 -5.35 17.19 6.98
CA PRO A 39 -5.22 17.33 5.54
C PRO A 39 -6.66 17.24 5.00
N SER A 40 -7.15 18.37 4.51
CA SER A 40 -8.44 18.47 3.83
C SER A 40 -8.52 17.30 2.86
N THR A 41 -9.72 16.75 2.75
CA THR A 41 -10.11 15.73 1.76
C THR A 41 -9.37 15.91 0.43
N PRO A 42 -9.10 14.82 -0.33
CA PRO A 42 -8.33 14.90 -1.57
C PRO A 42 -8.68 16.16 -2.36
N VAL A 43 -7.65 16.89 -2.79
CA VAL A 43 -7.76 18.17 -3.54
C VAL A 43 -8.66 18.02 -4.79
N HIS A 44 -8.95 16.78 -5.18
CA HIS A 44 -9.89 16.41 -6.22
C HIS A 44 -11.17 15.80 -5.62
N HIS A 45 -12.33 16.29 -6.07
CA HIS A 45 -13.61 15.64 -5.82
C HIS A 45 -13.56 14.22 -6.40
N ILE A 46 -13.60 13.22 -5.52
CA ILE A 46 -13.78 11.82 -5.89
C ILE A 46 -15.09 11.73 -6.68
N GLN A 47 -14.99 11.36 -7.95
CA GLN A 47 -16.14 11.15 -8.83
C GLN A 47 -16.62 9.71 -8.71
N GLU A 48 -17.86 9.45 -9.13
CA GLU A 48 -18.48 8.12 -9.08
C GLU A 48 -17.67 7.04 -9.81
N ASP A 49 -16.92 7.44 -10.84
CA ASP A 49 -16.10 6.55 -11.66
C ASP A 49 -14.66 6.36 -11.17
N ASP A 50 -14.21 7.09 -10.14
CA ASP A 50 -12.82 7.09 -9.67
C ASP A 50 -12.37 5.73 -9.10
N TYR A 51 -13.34 4.87 -8.78
CA TYR A 51 -13.14 3.49 -8.31
C TYR A 51 -13.61 2.43 -9.31
N THR A 52 -13.88 2.83 -10.56
CA THR A 52 -14.21 1.86 -11.60
C THR A 52 -12.98 1.00 -11.91
N VAL A 53 -13.19 -0.31 -11.96
CA VAL A 53 -12.11 -1.24 -12.32
C VAL A 53 -11.88 -1.11 -13.82
N PRO A 54 -10.65 -0.81 -14.29
CA PRO A 54 -10.38 -0.71 -15.71
C PRO A 54 -10.62 -2.07 -16.38
N ALA A 55 -10.91 -2.03 -17.68
CA ALA A 55 -11.03 -3.25 -18.47
C ALA A 55 -9.77 -4.13 -18.30
N PRO A 56 -9.92 -5.46 -18.24
CA PRO A 56 -8.76 -6.35 -18.13
C PRO A 56 -7.83 -6.15 -19.34
N PRO A 57 -6.52 -6.39 -19.17
CA PRO A 57 -5.59 -6.32 -20.29
C PRO A 57 -5.97 -7.35 -21.36
N PRO A 58 -5.67 -7.07 -22.65
CA PRO A 58 -5.89 -8.04 -23.71
C PRO A 58 -5.04 -9.31 -23.47
N PRO A 59 -5.47 -10.48 -23.98
CA PRO A 59 -4.65 -11.69 -23.90
C PRO A 59 -3.32 -11.46 -24.61
N SER A 60 -2.25 -12.08 -24.08
CA SER A 60 -0.94 -12.03 -24.75
C SER A 60 -1.00 -12.69 -26.13
N PRO A 61 -0.26 -12.19 -27.13
CA PRO A 61 -0.20 -12.83 -28.44
C PRO A 61 0.29 -14.28 -28.33
N VAL A 62 -0.40 -15.21 -28.98
CA VAL A 62 0.06 -16.60 -29.11
C VAL A 62 1.12 -16.64 -30.20
N SER A 63 2.35 -17.00 -29.83
CA SER A 63 3.42 -17.23 -30.81
C SER A 63 3.18 -18.60 -31.46
N PHE A 64 2.67 -18.60 -32.70
CA PHE A 64 2.61 -19.80 -33.52
C PHE A 64 4.04 -20.15 -33.93
N ARG A 65 4.71 -21.04 -33.18
CA ARG A 65 6.03 -21.47 -33.61
C ARG A 65 5.91 -22.27 -34.93
N PRO A 66 6.74 -21.97 -35.94
CA PRO A 66 6.76 -22.70 -37.20
C PRO A 66 6.98 -24.21 -37.04
N GLU A 67 7.61 -24.65 -35.95
CA GLU A 67 7.94 -26.06 -35.71
C GLU A 67 6.71 -26.97 -35.47
N HIS A 68 5.53 -26.42 -35.20
CA HIS A 68 4.32 -27.22 -34.93
C HIS A 68 3.45 -27.45 -36.16
N TRP A 69 3.84 -26.93 -37.33
CA TRP A 69 3.15 -27.26 -38.56
C TRP A 69 3.49 -28.71 -38.91
N PRO A 70 2.51 -29.60 -39.12
CA PRO A 70 2.78 -30.88 -39.75
C PRO A 70 3.25 -30.57 -41.18
N THR A 71 4.56 -30.42 -41.36
CA THR A 71 5.16 -30.45 -42.69
C THR A 71 4.79 -31.80 -43.26
N SER A 72 3.80 -31.81 -44.16
CA SER A 72 3.48 -32.98 -44.97
C SER A 72 4.76 -33.31 -45.73
N ILE A 73 5.50 -34.31 -45.23
CA ILE A 73 6.64 -34.87 -45.94
C ILE A 73 6.02 -35.62 -47.13
N ARG A 74 6.01 -34.97 -48.29
CA ARG A 74 5.50 -35.59 -49.52
C ARG A 74 6.72 -36.02 -50.34
N ARG A 75 7.01 -37.33 -50.33
CA ARG A 75 7.84 -38.00 -51.33
C ARG A 75 7.02 -38.21 -52.61
#